data_AF-A0A1I8IZG6-F1
#
_entry.id   AF-A0A1I8IZG6-F1
#
_cell.length_a   1.000
_cell.length_b   1.000
_cell.length_c   1.000
_cell.angle_alpha   90.00
_cell.angle_beta   90.00
_cell.angle_gamma   90.00
#
_symmetry.space_group_name_H-M   'P 1'
#
loop_
_entity.id
_entity.type
_entity.pdbx_description
1 polymer ?
#
loop_
_entity_poly.entity_id
_entity_poly.type
_entity_poly.pdbx_seq_one_letter_code
_entity_poly.pdbx_strand_id
1 'polypeptide(L)'
;MTGLKGVSLLDGYTVSGSKHCVDSNKMTPQLCGNLCSAGGFAYIGLQFGRECFCGWTYGRFGSRPEHSCSMKCTGNSALKCGDGHANSVYALEYIHSNLFKKSPPAYISVSSNLGSECFQTQRLFDPVHHEMPGCALL
;
A
#
# COMPACT_ATOMS: atom_id res chain seq x y z
N MET A 1 -7.47 -6.33 7.29
CA MET A 1 -6.84 -5.01 7.11
C MET A 1 -7.91 -3.94 7.33
N THR A 2 -7.58 -2.79 7.94
CA THR A 2 -8.61 -1.82 8.40
C THR A 2 -8.40 -0.39 7.90
N GLY A 3 -7.56 -0.19 6.88
CA GLY A 3 -7.18 1.15 6.41
C GLY A 3 -8.35 1.98 5.89
N LEU A 4 -9.40 1.35 5.37
CA LEU A 4 -10.56 2.03 4.82
C LEU A 4 -11.71 2.25 5.82
N LYS A 5 -11.48 2.04 7.12
CA LYS A 5 -12.51 2.29 8.13
C LYS A 5 -12.87 3.78 8.16
N GLY A 6 -14.15 4.09 7.96
CA GLY A 6 -14.66 5.46 7.90
C GLY A 6 -14.44 6.17 6.56
N VAL A 7 -13.86 5.49 5.56
CA VAL A 7 -13.76 6.00 4.18
C VAL A 7 -15.01 5.56 3.43
N SER A 8 -15.68 6.48 2.74
CA SER A 8 -16.89 6.19 1.94
C SER A 8 -16.61 6.15 0.44
N LEU A 9 -15.59 6.89 -0.02
CA LEU A 9 -15.19 6.96 -1.42
C LEU A 9 -13.66 7.00 -1.50
N LEU A 10 -13.08 6.25 -2.42
CA LEU A 10 -11.64 6.20 -2.67
C LEU A 10 -11.41 6.21 -4.19
N ASP A 11 -10.81 7.29 -4.71
CA ASP A 11 -10.52 7.47 -6.14
C ASP A 11 -11.72 7.17 -7.06
N GLY A 12 -12.91 7.64 -6.66
CA GLY A 12 -14.16 7.42 -7.40
C GLY A 12 -14.84 6.07 -7.18
N TYR A 13 -14.26 5.17 -6.37
CA TYR A 13 -14.87 3.90 -5.98
C TYR A 13 -15.56 4.01 -4.63
N THR A 14 -16.78 3.47 -4.53
CA THR A 14 -17.48 3.33 -3.26
C THR A 14 -16.78 2.32 -2.37
N VAL A 15 -16.54 2.69 -1.12
CA VAL A 15 -16.01 1.80 -0.10
C VAL A 15 -17.18 1.18 0.66
N SER A 16 -17.18 -0.14 0.77
CA SER A 16 -18.14 -0.87 1.60
C SER A 16 -17.94 -0.51 3.07
N GLY A 17 -18.93 0.12 3.69
CA GLY A 17 -18.85 0.50 5.11
C GLY A 17 -18.84 -0.69 6.08
N SER A 18 -19.36 -1.86 5.68
CA SER A 18 -19.39 -3.05 6.54
C SER A 18 -18.08 -3.86 6.46
N LYS A 19 -17.51 -4.00 5.26
CA LYS A 19 -16.26 -4.75 5.03
C LYS A 19 -15.01 -3.87 5.06
N HIS A 20 -15.14 -2.56 4.87
CA HIS A 20 -14.04 -1.62 4.69
C HIS A 20 -13.13 -2.01 3.51
N CYS A 21 -13.76 -2.28 2.35
CA CYS A 21 -13.09 -2.67 1.12
C CYS A 21 -13.72 -1.98 -0.09
N VAL A 22 -12.96 -1.89 -1.18
CA VAL A 22 -13.50 -1.60 -2.51
C VAL A 22 -13.80 -2.91 -3.20
N ASP A 23 -14.99 -3.04 -3.79
CA ASP A 23 -15.41 -4.21 -4.55
C ASP A 23 -15.54 -3.83 -6.04
N SER A 24 -14.90 -4.61 -6.92
CA SER A 24 -14.98 -4.38 -8.37
C SER A 24 -14.90 -5.67 -9.19
N ASN A 25 -15.70 -5.74 -10.26
CA ASN A 25 -15.61 -6.81 -11.28
C ASN A 25 -14.38 -6.66 -12.20
N LYS A 26 -13.60 -5.60 -12.03
CA LYS A 26 -12.34 -5.36 -12.75
C LYS A 26 -11.13 -5.44 -11.82
N MET A 27 -11.26 -6.13 -10.68
CA MET A 27 -10.22 -6.14 -9.67
C MET A 27 -8.94 -6.83 -10.18
N THR A 28 -7.81 -6.22 -9.89
CA THR A 28 -6.45 -6.75 -10.10
C THR A 28 -5.56 -6.25 -8.96
N PRO A 29 -4.41 -6.89 -8.69
CA PRO A 29 -3.42 -6.37 -7.75
C PRO A 29 -3.01 -4.92 -8.08
N GLN A 30 -2.86 -4.60 -9.37
CA GLN A 30 -2.49 -3.26 -9.84
C GLN A 30 -3.59 -2.24 -9.56
N LEU A 31 -4.86 -2.57 -9.84
CA LEU A 31 -5.98 -1.67 -9.53
C LEU A 31 -6.06 -1.43 -8.02
N CYS A 32 -6.00 -2.50 -7.21
CA CYS A 32 -6.04 -2.36 -5.76
C CYS A 32 -4.85 -1.55 -5.24
N GLY A 33 -3.66 -1.75 -5.81
CA GLY A 33 -2.48 -0.97 -5.51
C GLY A 33 -2.64 0.52 -5.78
N ASN A 34 -3.22 0.89 -6.92
CA ASN A 34 -3.50 2.28 -7.27
C ASN A 34 -4.51 2.93 -6.31
N LEU A 35 -5.57 2.21 -5.94
CA LEU A 35 -6.57 2.70 -5.00
C LEU A 35 -5.95 2.96 -3.62
N CYS A 36 -5.22 1.97 -3.10
CA CYS A 36 -4.61 2.08 -1.79
C CYS A 36 -3.44 3.08 -1.77
N SER A 37 -2.75 3.29 -2.90
CA SER A 37 -1.70 4.30 -2.99
C SER A 37 -2.24 5.73 -3.00
N ALA A 38 -3.44 5.95 -3.56
CA ALA A 38 -4.13 7.23 -3.43
C ALA A 38 -4.47 7.58 -1.95
N GLY A 39 -4.69 6.55 -1.12
CA GLY A 39 -4.87 6.71 0.33
C GLY A 39 -3.56 6.66 1.14
N GLY A 40 -2.41 6.47 0.48
CA GLY A 40 -1.07 6.41 1.07
C GLY A 40 -0.70 5.09 1.74
N PHE A 41 -1.57 4.06 1.76
CA PHE A 41 -1.41 2.85 2.59
C PHE A 41 -0.16 2.02 2.27
N ALA A 42 0.41 1.33 3.26
CA ALA A 42 1.61 0.51 3.07
C ALA A 42 1.36 -0.84 2.40
N TYR A 43 0.14 -1.39 2.52
CA TYR A 43 -0.19 -2.72 2.03
C TYR A 43 -1.55 -2.76 1.37
N ILE A 44 -1.67 -3.67 0.40
CA ILE A 44 -2.95 -4.09 -0.18
C ILE A 44 -3.24 -5.54 0.16
N GLY A 45 -4.52 -5.86 0.30
CA GLY A 45 -5.04 -7.21 0.46
C GLY A 45 -6.16 -7.46 -0.55
N LEU A 46 -6.07 -8.57 -1.28
CA LEU A 46 -7.09 -8.99 -2.23
C LEU A 46 -7.84 -10.19 -1.67
N GLN A 47 -9.17 -10.15 -1.73
CA GLN A 47 -10.04 -11.24 -1.28
C GLN A 47 -11.15 -11.53 -2.29
N PHE A 48 -11.65 -12.77 -2.29
CA PHE A 48 -12.81 -13.18 -3.10
C PHE A 48 -12.68 -12.86 -4.60
N GLY A 49 -11.46 -12.69 -5.11
CA GLY A 49 -11.22 -12.35 -6.53
C GLY A 49 -11.56 -10.91 -6.91
N ARG A 50 -12.29 -10.16 -6.07
CA ARG A 50 -12.91 -8.86 -6.41
C ARG A 50 -12.80 -7.78 -5.35
N GLU A 51 -12.42 -8.13 -4.13
CA GLU A 51 -12.36 -7.21 -3.00
C GLU A 51 -10.93 -6.72 -2.77
N CYS A 52 -10.80 -5.42 -2.55
CA CYS A 52 -9.56 -4.73 -2.28
C CYS A 52 -9.61 -4.07 -0.91
N PHE A 53 -8.65 -4.42 -0.07
CA PHE A 53 -8.45 -3.89 1.26
C PHE A 53 -7.14 -3.11 1.31
N CYS A 54 -7.15 -1.97 1.99
CA CYS A 54 -5.95 -1.21 2.27
C CYS A 54 -5.59 -1.30 3.74
N GLY A 55 -4.30 -1.18 4.06
CA GLY A 55 -3.85 -1.21 5.44
C GLY A 55 -2.43 -0.67 5.63
N TRP A 56 -2.18 -0.13 6.81
CA TRP A 56 -0.83 0.16 7.30
C TRP A 56 -0.12 -1.06 7.84
N THR A 57 -0.90 -2.07 8.21
CA THR A 57 -0.44 -3.36 8.71
C THR A 57 -1.32 -4.47 8.14
N TYR A 58 -0.81 -5.70 8.14
CA TYR A 58 -1.52 -6.90 7.74
C TYR A 58 -1.19 -8.07 8.69
N GLY A 59 -1.81 -9.23 8.47
CA GLY A 59 -1.44 -10.46 9.19
C GLY A 59 -1.94 -10.57 10.63
N ARG A 60 -2.94 -9.77 11.04
CA ARG A 60 -3.57 -9.86 12.38
C ARG A 60 -3.93 -11.30 12.78
N PHE A 61 -4.30 -12.13 11.82
CA PHE A 61 -4.75 -13.49 12.04
C PHE A 61 -3.73 -14.55 11.57
N GLY A 62 -2.49 -14.14 11.28
CA GLY A 62 -1.41 -15.01 10.85
C GLY A 62 -1.29 -15.20 9.33
N SER A 63 -0.31 -15.99 8.93
CA SER A 63 -0.03 -16.34 7.53
C SER A 63 -0.76 -17.61 7.10
N ARG A 64 -0.91 -17.78 5.79
CA ARG A 64 -1.43 -18.98 5.15
C ARG A 64 -0.45 -19.44 4.06
N PRO A 65 -0.46 -20.74 3.72
CA PRO A 65 0.25 -21.21 2.53
C PRO A 65 -0.25 -20.51 1.27
N GLU A 66 0.64 -20.26 0.31
CA GLU A 66 0.33 -19.54 -0.93
C GLU A 66 -0.80 -20.16 -1.76
N HIS A 67 -0.98 -21.48 -1.69
CA HIS A 67 -2.08 -22.18 -2.36
C HIS A 67 -3.46 -21.87 -1.76
N SER A 68 -3.52 -21.32 -0.54
CA SER A 68 -4.77 -20.86 0.07
C SER A 68 -5.26 -19.53 -0.52
N CYS A 69 -4.48 -18.90 -1.40
CA CYS A 69 -4.83 -17.68 -2.12
C CYS A 69 -4.95 -17.97 -3.63
N SER A 70 -5.83 -18.90 -3.99
CA SER A 70 -5.90 -19.47 -5.36
C SER A 70 -6.96 -18.82 -6.25
N MET A 71 -7.84 -18.00 -5.69
CA MET A 71 -8.94 -17.41 -6.42
C MET A 71 -8.43 -16.41 -7.46
N LYS A 72 -8.94 -16.54 -8.67
CA LYS A 72 -8.57 -15.68 -9.80
C LYS A 72 -9.17 -14.30 -9.64
N CYS A 73 -8.42 -13.28 -10.04
CA CYS A 73 -8.91 -11.91 -10.07
C CYS A 73 -10.01 -11.73 -11.12
N THR A 74 -11.06 -10.96 -10.80
CA THR A 74 -12.17 -10.69 -11.73
C THR A 74 -11.75 -9.84 -12.93
N GLY A 75 -10.76 -8.97 -12.77
CA GLY A 75 -10.20 -8.16 -13.86
C GLY A 75 -9.10 -8.85 -14.68
N ASN A 76 -8.49 -9.92 -14.16
CA ASN A 76 -7.47 -10.69 -14.87
C ASN A 76 -7.33 -12.10 -14.30
N SER A 77 -7.81 -13.11 -15.04
CA SER A 77 -7.85 -14.50 -14.59
C SER A 77 -6.48 -15.19 -14.53
N ALA A 78 -5.41 -14.54 -15.01
CA ALA A 78 -4.02 -14.99 -14.85
C ALA A 78 -3.40 -14.60 -13.50
N LEU A 79 -4.06 -13.72 -12.74
CA LEU A 79 -3.58 -13.22 -11.44
C LEU A 79 -4.41 -13.83 -10.30
N LYS A 80 -3.81 -13.90 -9.11
CA LYS A 80 -4.44 -14.38 -7.87
C LYS A 80 -4.88 -13.20 -7.01
N CYS A 81 -6.07 -13.31 -6.43
CA CYS A 81 -6.73 -12.28 -5.63
C CYS A 81 -7.37 -12.88 -4.38
N GLY A 82 -6.57 -13.60 -3.59
CA GLY A 82 -6.97 -14.21 -2.33
C GLY A 82 -7.84 -15.46 -2.48
N ASP A 83 -8.72 -15.67 -1.52
CA ASP A 83 -9.73 -16.72 -1.44
C ASP A 83 -10.79 -16.30 -0.40
N GLY A 84 -11.75 -17.16 -0.06
CA GLY A 84 -12.83 -16.80 0.88
C GLY A 84 -12.39 -16.60 2.34
N HIS A 85 -11.23 -17.14 2.72
CA HIS A 85 -10.67 -17.06 4.07
C HIS A 85 -9.20 -16.65 4.09
N ALA A 86 -8.69 -16.14 2.96
CA ALA A 86 -7.31 -15.75 2.82
C ALA A 86 -7.17 -14.54 1.89
N ASN A 87 -6.22 -13.67 2.21
CA ASN A 87 -5.89 -12.49 1.43
C ASN A 87 -4.56 -12.71 0.71
N SER A 88 -4.52 -12.42 -0.59
CA SER A 88 -3.24 -12.17 -1.24
C SER A 88 -2.78 -10.77 -0.83
N VAL A 89 -1.66 -10.67 -0.12
CA VAL A 89 -1.13 -9.41 0.41
C VAL A 89 0.10 -8.97 -0.37
N TYR A 90 0.16 -7.69 -0.71
CA TYR A 90 1.29 -7.07 -1.39
C TYR A 90 1.69 -5.79 -0.64
N ALA A 91 2.99 -5.56 -0.51
CA ALA A 91 3.51 -4.28 -0.06
C ALA A 91 3.42 -3.26 -1.19
N LEU A 92 3.09 -2.02 -0.84
CA LEU A 92 3.19 -0.89 -1.74
C LEU A 92 4.56 -0.24 -1.56
N GLU A 93 5.32 -0.21 -2.65
CA GLU A 93 6.55 0.54 -2.70
C GLU A 93 6.24 1.96 -3.12
N TYR A 94 6.32 2.88 -2.16
CA TYR A 94 6.46 4.28 -2.49
C TYR A 94 7.93 4.53 -2.75
N ILE A 95 8.24 5.07 -3.93
CA ILE A 95 9.49 5.81 -4.07
C ILE A 95 9.34 7.00 -3.13
N HIS A 96 9.75 6.83 -1.87
CA HIS A 96 9.98 7.96 -0.99
C HIS A 96 10.95 8.86 -1.74
N SER A 97 10.44 9.94 -2.28
CA SER A 97 11.23 10.92 -2.98
C SER A 97 12.13 11.61 -1.96
N ASN A 98 13.31 11.03 -1.76
CA ASN A 98 14.53 11.82 -1.68
C ASN A 98 14.86 12.47 -3.05
N LEU A 99 13.88 12.59 -3.96
CA LEU A 99 13.93 13.40 -5.16
C LEU A 99 13.57 14.88 -4.88
N PHE A 100 13.71 15.36 -3.66
CA PHE A 100 14.08 16.76 -3.51
C PHE A 100 15.51 16.89 -4.06
N LYS A 101 15.65 17.14 -5.37
CA LYS A 101 16.84 17.83 -5.84
C LYS A 101 16.87 19.13 -5.04
N LYS A 102 17.86 19.28 -4.15
CA LYS A 102 18.22 20.59 -3.65
C LYS A 102 18.42 21.43 -4.91
N SER A 103 17.50 22.35 -5.20
CA SER A 103 17.82 23.39 -6.16
C SER A 103 19.13 24.03 -5.65
N PRO A 104 20.06 24.42 -6.53
CA PRO A 104 21.12 25.32 -6.10
C PRO A 104 20.43 26.42 -5.28
N PRO A 105 20.91 26.75 -4.07
CA PRO A 105 20.33 27.85 -3.34
C PRO A 105 20.29 29.03 -4.32
N ALA A 106 19.08 29.45 -4.70
CA ALA A 106 18.94 30.76 -5.28
C ALA A 106 19.44 31.65 -4.16
N TYR A 107 20.64 32.22 -4.35
CA TYR A 107 21.13 33.29 -3.50
C TYR A 107 20.16 34.45 -3.70
N ILE A 108 19.06 34.44 -2.95
CA ILE A 108 18.51 35.68 -2.47
C ILE A 108 19.45 36.03 -1.33
N SER A 109 20.23 37.08 -1.52
CA SER A 109 20.98 37.72 -0.47
C SER A 109 19.99 38.20 0.60
N VAL A 110 19.66 37.32 1.55
CA VAL A 110 18.91 37.69 2.74
C VAL A 110 19.93 37.78 3.87
N SER A 111 20.26 39.00 4.26
CA SER A 111 21.09 39.27 5.42
C SER A 111 20.27 39.04 6.68
N SER A 112 20.30 37.84 7.25
CA SER A 112 19.72 37.59 8.58
C SER A 112 20.78 37.03 9.54
N ASN A 113 21.13 37.86 10.53
CA ASN A 113 22.13 37.59 11.57
C ASN A 113 21.55 36.78 12.74
N LEU A 114 21.16 35.52 12.55
CA LEU A 114 21.04 34.61 13.70
C LEU A 114 21.08 33.14 13.28
N GLY A 115 22.04 32.40 13.83
CA GLY A 115 22.39 31.04 13.44
C GLY A 115 21.38 29.97 13.87
N SER A 116 21.15 29.02 12.98
CA SER A 116 20.81 27.62 13.29
C SER A 116 22.11 26.81 13.19
N GLU A 117 22.35 25.79 14.00
CA GLU A 117 21.89 24.43 13.72
C GLU A 117 22.08 23.50 14.93
N CYS A 118 21.20 22.51 15.07
CA CYS A 118 21.53 21.23 15.72
C CYS A 118 21.50 20.16 14.62
N PHE A 119 22.66 19.52 14.39
CA PHE A 119 22.86 18.50 13.35
C PHE A 119 22.55 17.08 13.85
N GLN A 120 22.33 16.22 12.85
CA GLN A 120 21.82 14.84 12.84
C GLN A 120 22.61 13.80 13.67
N THR A 121 21.98 12.62 13.86
CA THR A 121 22.69 11.33 13.65
C THR A 121 21.79 10.27 12.98
N GLN A 122 22.24 9.76 11.83
CA GLN A 122 21.76 8.57 11.10
C GLN A 122 22.41 7.27 11.61
N ARG A 123 21.78 6.11 11.35
CA ARG A 123 22.44 4.85 10.91
C ARG A 123 21.47 4.12 9.95
N LEU A 124 21.80 4.02 8.65
CA LEU A 124 22.51 2.93 7.94
C LEU A 124 21.74 1.61 7.90
N PHE A 125 21.34 1.14 6.70
CA PHE A 125 21.43 -0.26 6.20
C PHE A 125 20.93 -0.33 4.73
N ASP A 126 21.76 -0.90 3.84
CA ASP A 126 21.52 -1.20 2.40
C ASP A 126 20.82 -2.60 2.21
N PRO A 127 20.61 -3.15 0.99
CA PRO A 127 19.45 -2.89 0.14
C PRO A 127 18.78 -4.18 -0.45
N VAL A 128 17.60 -4.00 -1.05
CA VAL A 128 16.89 -4.93 -1.98
C VAL A 128 16.51 -6.32 -1.45
N HIS A 129 15.24 -6.50 -1.06
CA HIS A 129 14.53 -7.78 -1.16
C HIS A 129 13.17 -7.51 -1.82
N HIS A 130 12.97 -8.04 -3.03
CA HIS A 130 11.63 -8.22 -3.58
C HIS A 130 10.92 -9.27 -2.72
N GLU A 131 10.15 -8.83 -1.73
CA GLU A 131 9.29 -9.75 -0.99
C GLU A 131 8.19 -10.28 -1.93
N MET A 132 8.13 -11.61 -2.02
CA MET A 132 7.04 -12.29 -2.72
C MET A 132 5.70 -11.92 -2.06
N PRO A 133 4.59 -11.85 -2.82
CA PRO A 133 3.27 -11.68 -2.22
C PRO A 133 3.03 -12.75 -1.15
N GLY A 134 2.54 -12.30 0.00
CA GLY A 134 2.26 -13.17 1.13
C GLY A 134 0.77 -13.50 1.22
N CYS A 135 0.41 -14.77 1.37
CA CYS A 135 -0.96 -15.17 1.68
C CYS A 135 -1.21 -15.05 3.20
N ALA A 136 -2.23 -14.29 3.61
CA ALA A 136 -2.54 -14.04 5.03
C ALA A 136 -3.98 -14.43 5.38
N LEU A 137 -4.22 -14.81 6.63
CA LEU A 137 -5.59 -15.10 7.11
C LEU A 137 -6.42 -13.81 7.20
N LEU A 138 -7.72 -13.92 6.89
CA LEU A 138 -8.69 -12.82 6.95
C LEU A 138 -8.86 -12.25 8.37
#